data_AF-A0AAW9I6E2-F1
#
_entry.id   AF-A0AAW9I6E2-F1
#
_cell.length_a   1.000
_cell.length_b   1.000
_cell.length_c   1.000
_cell.angle_alpha   90.00
_cell.angle_beta   90.00
_cell.angle_gamma   90.00
#
_symmetry.space_group_name_H-M   'P 1'
#
loop_
_entity.id
_entity.type
_entity.pdbx_description
1 polymer ?
#
loop_
_entity_poly.entity_id
_entity_poly.type
_entity_poly.pdbx_seq_one_letter_code
_entity_poly.pdbx_strand_id
1 'polypeptide(L)'
;AITIARQAIDESDKSKPRFVALDIGPIGEMLEPMGTLSFDRAYEIFKRQAIQGEKSGADLIIIETMMDLYEAKVAVLAAKENTNLPVICTMTFDENGRSFTGCLPEAMVATIEGLGVDALGVNCSLGPKQLLP
;
A
#
# COMPACT_ATOMS: atom_id res chain seq x y z
N ALA A 1 0.40 -5.91 16.16
CA ALA A 1 -0.55 -5.06 15.43
C ALA A 1 -1.83 -5.82 15.10
N ILE A 2 -1.81 -6.79 14.18
CA ILE A 2 -3.02 -7.52 13.72
C ILE A 2 -3.84 -8.14 14.86
N THR A 3 -3.22 -8.84 15.80
CA THR A 3 -3.93 -9.43 16.95
C THR A 3 -4.69 -8.39 17.79
N ILE A 4 -4.12 -7.20 17.98
CA ILE A 4 -4.74 -6.11 18.73
C ILE A 4 -5.95 -5.56 17.95
N ALA A 5 -5.82 -5.40 16.63
CA ALA A 5 -6.93 -4.98 15.78
C ALA A 5 -8.08 -6.00 15.77
N ARG A 6 -7.77 -7.31 15.79
CA ARG A 6 -8.77 -8.38 15.93
C ARG A 6 -9.50 -8.31 17.27
N GLN A 7 -8.77 -8.12 18.37
CA GLN A 7 -9.39 -7.96 19.68
C GLN A 7 -10.33 -6.74 19.71
N ALA A 8 -9.94 -5.61 19.10
CA ALA A 8 -10.81 -4.44 19.00
C ALA A 8 -12.10 -4.72 18.21
N ILE A 9 -12.04 -5.55 17.16
CA ILE A 9 -13.24 -6.02 16.44
C ILE A 9 -14.12 -6.89 17.34
N ASP A 10 -13.52 -7.79 18.14
CA ASP A 10 -14.27 -8.68 19.05
C ASP A 10 -15.07 -7.92 20.11
N GLU A 11 -14.55 -6.77 20.54
CA GLU A 11 -15.16 -5.84 21.50
C GLU A 11 -16.13 -4.84 20.84
N SER A 12 -16.11 -4.74 19.50
CA SER A 12 -17.00 -3.84 18.76
C SER A 12 -18.40 -4.45 18.55
N ASP A 13 -19.37 -3.61 18.16
CA ASP A 13 -20.67 -4.09 17.68
C ASP A 13 -20.49 -5.17 16.59
N LYS A 14 -21.41 -6.13 16.46
CA LYS A 14 -21.30 -7.24 15.49
C LYS A 14 -22.39 -7.21 14.41
N SER A 15 -23.15 -6.12 14.31
CA SER A 15 -24.23 -5.97 13.32
C SER A 15 -23.77 -5.93 11.84
N LYS A 16 -22.51 -5.59 11.59
CA LYS A 16 -21.86 -5.53 10.27
C LYS A 16 -20.57 -6.35 10.23
N PRO A 17 -20.11 -6.79 9.05
CA PRO A 17 -18.77 -7.35 8.93
C PRO A 17 -17.71 -6.27 9.21
N ARG A 18 -16.60 -6.66 9.84
CA ARG A 18 -15.40 -5.84 10.02
C ARG A 18 -14.20 -6.60 9.51
N PHE A 19 -13.24 -5.88 8.95
CA PHE A 19 -12.02 -6.43 8.39
C PHE A 19 -10.80 -5.78 9.04
N VAL A 20 -9.70 -6.53 9.15
CA VAL A 20 -8.39 -6.03 9.56
C VAL A 20 -7.49 -5.94 8.33
N ALA A 21 -7.17 -4.72 7.92
CA ALA A 21 -6.13 -4.50 6.91
C ALA A 21 -4.75 -4.53 7.57
N LEU A 22 -3.79 -5.23 6.95
CA LEU A 22 -2.38 -4.97 7.17
C LEU A 22 -2.01 -3.69 6.44
N ASP A 23 -1.75 -2.66 7.22
CA ASP A 23 -1.33 -1.36 6.73
C ASP A 23 0.20 -1.32 6.54
N ILE A 24 0.65 -0.99 5.32
CA ILE A 24 2.05 -0.92 4.91
C ILE A 24 2.30 0.43 4.25
N GLY A 25 3.09 1.29 4.90
CA GLY A 25 3.57 2.54 4.33
C GLY A 25 4.89 2.40 3.55
N PRO A 26 5.41 3.52 3.01
CA PRO A 26 6.73 3.55 2.36
C PRO A 26 7.85 3.22 3.36
N ILE A 27 8.95 2.65 2.86
CA ILE A 27 10.16 2.35 3.63
C ILE A 27 10.81 3.65 4.15
N GLY A 28 10.66 4.74 3.38
CA GLY A 28 11.26 6.03 3.70
C GLY A 28 12.70 6.18 3.21
N GLU A 29 13.19 5.25 2.38
CA GLU A 29 14.47 5.33 1.69
C GLU A 29 14.26 5.19 0.18
N MET A 30 14.87 6.08 -0.59
CA MET A 30 14.73 6.10 -2.05
C MET A 30 15.41 4.89 -2.69
N LEU A 31 14.75 4.30 -3.69
CA LEU A 31 15.33 3.22 -4.48
C LEU A 31 16.42 3.74 -5.43
N GLU A 32 17.37 2.87 -5.77
CA GLU A 32 18.33 3.13 -6.83
C GLU A 32 17.61 3.40 -8.18
N PRO A 33 18.12 4.34 -9.01
CA PRO A 33 19.35 5.12 -8.84
C PRO A 33 19.18 6.43 -8.06
N MET A 34 17.97 6.76 -7.60
CA MET A 34 17.71 8.02 -6.89
C MET A 34 18.17 7.99 -5.43
N GLY A 35 18.27 6.80 -4.83
CA GLY A 35 18.87 6.56 -3.51
C GLY A 35 19.77 5.33 -3.50
N THR A 36 19.85 4.70 -2.33
CA THR A 36 20.78 3.59 -2.04
C THR A 36 20.09 2.25 -1.82
N LEU A 37 18.76 2.23 -1.76
CA LEU A 37 18.01 1.01 -1.52
C LEU A 37 17.84 0.23 -2.83
N SER A 38 18.39 -0.97 -2.90
CA SER A 38 18.18 -1.83 -4.06
C SER A 38 16.75 -2.37 -4.11
N PHE A 39 16.27 -2.67 -5.32
CA PHE A 39 14.95 -3.28 -5.53
C PHE A 39 14.77 -4.56 -4.71
N ASP A 40 15.74 -5.48 -4.78
CA ASP A 40 15.67 -6.77 -4.07
C ASP A 40 15.59 -6.58 -2.55
N ARG A 41 16.28 -5.57 -2.03
CA ARG A 41 16.24 -5.28 -0.60
C ARG A 41 14.89 -4.71 -0.20
N ALA A 42 14.33 -3.79 -0.97
CA ALA A 42 12.98 -3.25 -0.76
C ALA A 42 11.93 -4.38 -0.83
N TYR A 43 12.04 -5.26 -1.82
CA TYR A 43 11.15 -6.42 -1.98
C TYR A 43 11.17 -7.32 -0.74
N GLU A 44 12.35 -7.69 -0.24
CA GLU A 44 12.48 -8.52 0.97
C GLU A 44 12.00 -7.81 2.24
N ILE A 45 12.01 -6.47 2.29
CA ILE A 45 11.39 -5.71 3.39
C ILE A 45 9.87 -5.84 3.34
N PHE A 46 9.24 -5.56 2.20
CA PHE A 46 7.79 -5.66 2.05
C PHE A 46 7.27 -7.09 2.20
N LYS A 47 7.96 -8.07 1.61
CA LYS A 47 7.62 -9.49 1.68
C LYS A 47 7.54 -10.00 3.11
N ARG A 48 8.51 -9.64 3.97
CA ARG A 48 8.48 -10.03 5.39
C ARG A 48 7.26 -9.48 6.11
N GLN A 49 6.87 -8.24 5.81
CA GLN A 49 5.68 -7.63 6.41
C GLN A 49 4.39 -8.33 5.92
N ALA A 50 4.27 -8.53 4.61
CA ALA A 50 3.11 -9.18 3.98
C ALA A 50 2.89 -10.61 4.52
N ILE A 51 3.92 -11.46 4.48
CA ILE A 51 3.86 -12.83 5.00
C ILE A 51 3.50 -12.84 6.48
N GLN A 52 4.08 -11.93 7.27
CA GLN A 52 3.78 -11.90 8.70
C GLN A 52 2.36 -11.43 8.99
N GLY A 53 1.85 -10.44 8.24
CA GLY A 53 0.47 -9.98 8.39
C GLY A 53 -0.56 -11.05 8.03
N GLU A 54 -0.35 -11.79 6.94
CA GLU A 54 -1.20 -12.93 6.58
C GLU A 54 -1.17 -14.02 7.66
N LYS A 55 0.02 -14.43 8.13
CA LYS A 55 0.16 -15.40 9.23
C LYS A 55 -0.51 -14.94 10.52
N SER A 56 -0.54 -13.64 10.77
CA SER A 56 -1.23 -13.06 11.92
C SER A 56 -2.74 -12.89 11.72
N GLY A 57 -3.26 -13.22 10.54
CA GLY A 57 -4.68 -13.20 10.22
C GLY A 57 -5.20 -11.84 9.80
N ALA A 58 -4.47 -11.08 8.98
CA ALA A 58 -5.02 -9.95 8.25
C ALA A 58 -6.04 -10.43 7.19
N ASP A 59 -7.08 -9.65 6.92
CA ASP A 59 -8.08 -9.95 5.87
C ASP A 59 -7.67 -9.41 4.50
N LEU A 60 -6.86 -8.35 4.48
CA LEU A 60 -6.38 -7.67 3.28
C LEU A 60 -5.08 -6.93 3.59
N ILE A 61 -4.40 -6.47 2.55
CA ILE A 61 -3.24 -5.58 2.63
C ILE A 61 -3.64 -4.23 2.03
N ILE A 62 -3.32 -3.14 2.73
CA ILE A 62 -3.34 -1.79 2.17
C ILE A 62 -1.90 -1.28 2.14
N ILE A 63 -1.37 -1.09 0.93
CA ILE A 63 -0.11 -0.42 0.68
C ILE A 63 -0.47 1.05 0.51
N GLU A 64 -0.13 1.90 1.47
CA GLU A 64 -0.64 3.27 1.49
C GLU A 64 0.46 4.35 1.45
N THR A 65 0.05 5.54 1.04
CA THR A 65 0.88 6.76 1.08
C THR A 65 2.19 6.61 0.31
N MET A 66 2.18 5.82 -0.76
CA MET A 66 3.37 5.67 -1.59
C MET A 66 3.61 6.95 -2.39
N MET A 67 4.82 7.50 -2.27
CA MET A 67 5.23 8.74 -2.93
C MET A 67 6.04 8.50 -4.21
N ASP A 68 6.54 7.26 -4.37
CA ASP A 68 7.27 6.80 -5.53
C ASP A 68 6.56 5.59 -6.17
N LEU A 69 6.34 5.67 -7.48
CA LEU A 69 5.70 4.59 -8.23
C LEU A 69 6.57 3.33 -8.26
N TYR A 70 7.89 3.48 -8.26
CA TYR A 70 8.79 2.34 -8.30
C TYR A 70 8.77 1.57 -6.98
N GLU A 71 8.83 2.26 -5.85
CA GLU A 71 8.60 1.67 -4.52
C GLU A 71 7.23 1.00 -4.40
N ALA A 72 6.15 1.67 -4.85
CA ALA A 72 4.79 1.11 -4.85
C ALA A 72 4.72 -0.22 -5.62
N LYS A 73 5.36 -0.28 -6.80
CA LYS A 73 5.47 -1.50 -7.59
C LYS A 73 6.17 -2.62 -6.82
N VAL A 74 7.27 -2.33 -6.12
CA VAL A 74 8.00 -3.33 -5.33
C VAL A 74 7.11 -3.90 -4.21
N ALA A 75 6.39 -3.03 -3.50
CA ALA A 75 5.49 -3.43 -2.43
C ALA A 75 4.35 -4.32 -2.95
N VAL A 76 3.74 -3.95 -4.08
CA VAL A 76 2.66 -4.74 -4.72
C VAL A 76 3.16 -6.11 -5.14
N LEU A 77 4.31 -6.20 -5.81
CA LEU A 77 4.91 -7.47 -6.20
C LEU A 77 5.17 -8.36 -4.98
N ALA A 78 5.80 -7.79 -3.94
CA ALA A 78 6.09 -8.53 -2.71
C ALA A 78 4.82 -9.05 -2.02
N ALA A 79 3.73 -8.28 -2.02
CA ALA A 79 2.45 -8.70 -1.46
C ALA A 79 1.75 -9.79 -2.29
N LYS A 80 1.58 -9.57 -3.60
CA LYS A 80 0.85 -10.47 -4.52
C LYS A 80 1.56 -11.81 -4.74
N GLU A 81 2.89 -11.82 -4.72
CA GLU A 81 3.66 -13.05 -4.95
C GLU A 81 3.80 -13.93 -3.69
N ASN A 82 3.53 -13.40 -2.50
CA ASN A 82 3.82 -14.09 -1.23
C ASN A 82 2.62 -14.22 -0.29
N THR A 83 1.43 -13.74 -0.68
CA THR A 83 0.20 -13.88 0.10
C THR A 83 -0.98 -14.14 -0.84
N ASN A 84 -2.09 -14.66 -0.29
CA ASN A 84 -3.37 -14.77 -1.00
C ASN A 84 -4.35 -13.66 -0.62
N LEU A 85 -3.88 -12.64 0.10
CA LEU A 85 -4.71 -11.55 0.57
C LEU A 85 -5.06 -10.59 -0.58
N PRO A 86 -6.28 -10.02 -0.59
CA PRO A 86 -6.58 -8.88 -1.45
C PRO A 86 -5.61 -7.72 -1.17
N VAL A 87 -5.11 -7.08 -2.22
CA VAL A 87 -4.16 -5.97 -2.12
C VAL A 87 -4.81 -4.70 -2.64
N ILE A 88 -4.85 -3.69 -1.78
CA ILE A 88 -5.20 -2.31 -2.12
C ILE A 88 -3.91 -1.51 -2.16
N CYS A 89 -3.72 -0.67 -3.18
CA CYS A 89 -2.57 0.22 -3.27
C CYS A 89 -3.00 1.67 -3.42
N THR A 90 -2.54 2.55 -2.55
CA THR A 90 -2.75 4.00 -2.68
C THR A 90 -1.42 4.73 -2.81
N MET A 91 -1.43 5.76 -3.66
CA MET A 91 -0.35 6.75 -3.72
C MET A 91 -0.85 8.09 -3.22
N THR A 92 0.08 8.98 -2.88
CA THR A 92 -0.23 10.37 -2.53
C THR A 92 0.32 11.33 -3.57
N PHE A 93 -0.43 12.42 -3.82
CA PHE A 93 -0.15 13.42 -4.85
C PHE A 93 -0.26 14.82 -4.26
N ASP A 94 0.55 15.74 -4.76
CA ASP A 94 0.49 17.16 -4.42
C ASP A 94 -0.61 17.91 -5.20
N GLU A 95 -0.77 19.20 -4.93
CA GLU A 95 -1.74 20.06 -5.60
C GLU A 95 -1.52 20.21 -7.12
N ASN A 96 -0.34 19.85 -7.62
CA ASN A 96 -0.03 19.84 -9.05
C ASN A 96 -0.39 18.50 -9.71
N GLY A 97 -1.01 17.58 -8.97
CA GLY A 97 -1.38 16.26 -9.45
C GLY A 97 -0.18 15.35 -9.67
N ARG A 98 0.91 15.52 -8.91
CA ARG A 98 2.12 14.72 -9.04
C ARG A 98 2.55 14.10 -7.73
N SER A 99 3.08 12.88 -7.79
CA SER A 99 3.78 12.29 -6.64
C SER A 99 5.12 12.98 -6.42
N PHE A 100 5.79 12.67 -5.31
CA PHE A 100 7.12 13.21 -4.99
C PHE A 100 8.15 12.97 -6.11
N THR A 101 8.12 11.81 -6.76
CA THR A 101 8.99 11.48 -7.90
C THR A 101 8.45 11.93 -9.24
N GLY A 102 7.37 12.73 -9.25
CA GLY A 102 6.77 13.33 -10.45
C GLY A 102 5.77 12.43 -11.16
N CYS A 103 5.37 11.30 -10.57
CA CYS A 103 4.40 10.37 -11.14
C CYS A 103 3.03 11.02 -11.30
N LEU A 104 2.37 10.76 -12.44
CA LEU A 104 0.98 11.16 -12.68
C LEU A 104 0.01 10.05 -12.23
N PRO A 105 -1.21 10.38 -11.80
CA PRO A 105 -2.23 9.39 -11.44
C PRO A 105 -2.48 8.34 -12.54
N GLU A 106 -2.47 8.73 -13.81
CA GLU A 106 -2.66 7.79 -14.94
C GLU A 106 -1.52 6.78 -15.05
N ALA A 107 -0.29 7.18 -14.73
CA ALA A 107 0.87 6.30 -14.72
C ALA A 107 0.80 5.30 -13.54
N MET A 108 0.30 5.75 -12.39
CA MET A 108 -0.03 4.86 -11.28
C MET A 108 -1.07 3.83 -11.71
N VAL A 109 -2.20 4.27 -12.28
CA VAL A 109 -3.27 3.35 -12.72
C VAL A 109 -2.72 2.31 -13.68
N ALA A 110 -2.09 2.74 -14.78
CA ALA A 110 -1.56 1.82 -15.80
C ALA A 110 -0.56 0.80 -15.23
N THR A 111 0.28 1.22 -14.27
CA THR A 111 1.31 0.35 -13.69
C THR A 111 0.71 -0.59 -12.64
N ILE A 112 0.01 -0.05 -11.67
CA ILE A 112 -0.44 -0.77 -10.48
C ILE A 112 -1.63 -1.69 -10.81
N GLU A 113 -2.57 -1.25 -11.64
CA GLU A 113 -3.65 -2.11 -12.15
C GLU A 113 -3.07 -3.29 -12.95
N GLY A 114 -2.05 -3.03 -13.78
CA GLY A 114 -1.34 -4.07 -14.54
C GLY A 114 -0.66 -5.14 -13.69
N LEU A 115 -0.42 -4.87 -12.39
CA LEU A 115 0.12 -5.84 -11.42
C LEU A 115 -0.97 -6.65 -10.72
N GLY A 116 -2.24 -6.40 -11.01
CA GLY A 116 -3.37 -7.19 -10.51
C GLY A 116 -3.74 -6.89 -9.06
N VAL A 117 -3.62 -5.64 -8.61
CA VAL A 117 -4.22 -5.22 -7.34
C VAL A 117 -5.75 -5.34 -7.39
N ASP A 118 -6.35 -5.52 -6.22
CA ASP A 118 -7.80 -5.68 -6.08
C ASP A 118 -8.52 -4.32 -5.98
N ALA A 119 -7.80 -3.28 -5.56
CA ALA A 119 -8.22 -1.89 -5.67
C ALA A 119 -7.01 -0.93 -5.70
N LEU A 120 -7.22 0.26 -6.24
CA LEU A 120 -6.26 1.36 -6.22
C LEU A 120 -6.92 2.67 -5.78
N GLY A 121 -6.15 3.61 -5.27
CA GLY A 121 -6.70 4.89 -4.83
C GLY A 121 -5.66 5.93 -4.40
N VAL A 122 -6.13 6.96 -3.71
CA VAL A 122 -5.31 8.08 -3.22
C VAL A 122 -5.64 8.40 -1.76
N ASN A 123 -4.66 8.86 -0.99
CA ASN A 123 -4.85 9.23 0.42
C ASN A 123 -3.88 10.36 0.84
N CYS A 124 -4.02 10.83 2.09
CA CYS A 124 -3.10 11.72 2.80
C CYS A 124 -3.03 13.19 2.34
N SER A 125 -2.27 13.52 1.30
CA SER A 125 -1.74 14.90 1.10
C SER A 125 -2.79 15.99 0.88
N LEU A 126 -3.94 15.64 0.31
CA LEU A 126 -4.96 16.60 -0.12
C LEU A 126 -6.30 16.33 0.57
N GLY A 127 -7.05 17.41 0.83
CA GLY A 127 -8.42 17.29 1.33
C GLY A 127 -9.40 16.79 0.26
N PRO A 128 -10.61 16.33 0.64
CA PRO A 128 -11.57 15.74 -0.30
C PRO A 128 -11.92 16.61 -1.51
N LYS A 129 -11.96 17.94 -1.35
CA LYS A 129 -12.24 18.88 -2.46
C LYS A 129 -11.08 19.00 -3.44
N GLN A 130 -9.84 18.88 -2.96
CA GLN A 130 -8.63 19.02 -3.76
C GLN A 130 -8.29 17.72 -4.52
N LEU A 131 -8.80 16.57 -4.04
CA LEU A 131 -8.67 15.28 -4.72
C LEU A 131 -9.65 15.10 -5.89
N LEU A 132 -10.66 15.97 -6.01
CA LEU A 132 -11.52 15.99 -7.18
C LEU A 132 -10.80 16.66 -8.35
N PRO A 133 -10.88 16.10 -9.57
CA PRO A 133 -10.31 16.71 -10.77
C PRO A 133 -11.01 18.03 -11.16
#